data_AF-H1YH27-F1
#
_entry.id   AF-H1YH27-F1
#
_cell.length_a   1.000
_cell.length_b   1.000
_cell.length_c   1.000
_cell.angle_alpha   90.00
_cell.angle_beta   90.00
_cell.angle_gamma   90.00
#
_symmetry.space_group_name_H-M   'P 1'
#
loop_
_entity.id
_entity.type
_entity.pdbx_description
1 polymer ?
#
loop_
_entity_poly.entity_id
_entity_poly.type
_entity_poly.pdbx_seq_one_letter_code
_entity_poly.pdbx_strand_id
1 'polypeptide(L)'
;MKMNITKLIKRNILLLFFMISVFSCKKTFDYQPENVLDITKNYQDVNDADAVILGLYGKFAKVMDKYIVLNELQGDLMDVTPNADKYLKEINEHSATTDNPWADPKPFYALVIDCNDIMYNFKEMLRTRRMTQAEFDIRYSEVTTVWVWVYLQLGIQYGSVPFVTDPLATIDAVKDPSKSPTVSFDVLIDNLIAMIRTVPVLNPIALTDETHTPIIVTAGSSLIRVIDGYSTSRMFLNRYFLFGDVFLWKGSYAEAAHYYRAAMDLSEYVKISSGSGSYPDFFRVTGSKGEATGPTWDSDFISPFDGDIKSDIISQVPFDKKFQPGNPFISLFSHAGKYLLKPSAKSINNWDIQYRSDNSPIDIYRGPDKSYSMGPEPEVKKLIAGFNKLNPLETTGKFIIQRSRGLHLRFLEAANRDGRDQLAYALLNNGLKAAYTGPPPVPANVVNIMQSFDANPDYYFDARAGQFPPYVGIWSGNIGIRGNASLVPVKVDSVKYFDMSVPALWDKPVKDAKGLAIAQEDLILKENALEMAFEGVRWTDLVRVGLRREKEIPGSGLAFMQATVAAKFIAAGKSVPPGVAQLGSSVANWYLPFKR
;
A
#
# COMPACT_ATOMS: atom_id res chain seq x y z
N MET A 1 60.82 76.49 9.33
CA MET A 1 60.40 75.11 9.62
C MET A 1 59.08 74.85 8.90
N LYS A 2 59.13 74.40 7.63
CA LYS A 2 57.92 74.12 6.83
C LYS A 2 57.47 72.69 7.10
N MET A 3 56.41 72.55 7.90
CA MET A 3 55.81 71.24 8.18
C MET A 3 55.16 70.73 6.90
N ASN A 4 55.58 69.55 6.44
CA ASN A 4 55.20 69.00 5.14
C ASN A 4 53.75 68.46 5.23
N ILE A 5 52.79 69.32 4.91
CA ILE A 5 51.32 69.11 5.04
C ILE A 5 50.86 67.79 4.40
N THR A 6 51.55 67.32 3.35
CA THR A 6 51.29 66.05 2.67
C THR A 6 51.60 64.81 3.52
N LYS A 7 52.53 64.85 4.47
CA LYS A 7 52.79 63.73 5.40
C LYS A 7 51.76 63.67 6.54
N LEU A 8 51.24 64.82 6.97
CA LEU A 8 50.21 64.89 8.01
C LEU A 8 48.85 64.39 7.48
N ILE A 9 48.51 64.75 6.24
CA ILE A 9 47.29 64.28 5.56
C ILE A 9 47.34 62.77 5.29
N LYS A 10 48.48 62.23 4.81
CA LYS A 10 48.62 60.78 4.61
C LYS A 10 48.56 59.97 5.91
N ARG A 11 49.11 60.49 7.02
CA ARG A 11 49.03 59.83 8.33
C ARG A 11 47.61 59.86 8.91
N ASN A 12 46.88 60.95 8.72
CA ASN A 12 45.50 61.08 9.21
C ASN A 12 44.49 60.31 8.36
N ILE A 13 44.71 60.17 7.04
CA ILE A 13 43.87 59.33 6.17
C ILE A 13 44.08 57.84 6.47
N LEU A 14 45.32 57.41 6.78
CA LEU A 14 45.60 56.01 7.16
C LEU A 14 45.03 55.66 8.55
N LEU A 15 45.02 56.59 9.49
CA LEU A 15 44.37 56.45 10.80
C LEU A 15 42.83 56.46 10.71
N LEU A 16 42.27 57.23 9.76
CA LEU A 16 40.83 57.24 9.50
C LEU A 16 40.36 55.93 8.83
N PHE A 17 41.18 55.33 7.95
CA PHE A 17 40.90 54.03 7.35
C PHE A 17 41.02 52.85 8.34
N PHE A 18 41.90 52.96 9.34
CA PHE A 18 42.02 51.96 10.40
C PHE A 18 40.87 52.05 11.42
N MET A 19 40.36 53.27 11.71
CA MET A 19 39.22 53.50 12.61
C MET A 19 37.86 53.06 12.03
N ILE A 20 37.72 52.97 10.71
CA ILE A 20 36.49 52.47 10.06
C ILE A 20 36.40 50.93 10.11
N SER A 21 37.49 50.23 10.42
CA SER A 21 37.50 48.76 10.49
C SER A 21 36.97 48.16 11.80
N VAL A 22 36.57 48.99 12.77
CA VAL A 22 36.11 48.52 14.10
C VAL A 22 34.59 48.64 14.32
N PHE A 23 33.83 49.14 13.34
CA PHE A 23 32.37 48.96 13.32
C PHE A 23 32.02 47.64 12.62
N SER A 24 32.21 46.54 13.35
CA SER A 24 31.50 45.30 13.07
C SER A 24 30.00 45.60 13.16
N CYS A 25 29.34 45.76 12.01
CA CYS A 25 27.89 45.63 11.90
C CYS A 25 27.47 44.28 12.48
N LYS A 26 27.14 44.24 13.78
CA LYS A 26 26.29 43.19 14.34
C LYS A 26 24.89 43.45 13.77
N LYS A 27 24.36 42.49 13.00
CA LYS A 27 23.03 42.43 12.35
C LYS A 27 22.94 42.80 10.86
N THR A 28 23.74 42.17 10.00
CA THR A 28 23.44 42.16 8.55
C THR A 28 23.67 40.82 7.84
N PHE A 29 23.88 39.73 8.60
CA PHE A 29 23.98 38.37 8.06
C PHE A 29 23.25 37.32 8.91
N ASP A 30 22.16 37.72 9.59
CA ASP A 30 21.14 36.77 10.04
C ASP A 30 20.04 36.69 8.98
N TYR A 31 20.41 36.30 7.76
CA TYR A 31 19.40 35.69 6.88
C TYR A 31 19.28 34.25 7.36
N GLN A 32 18.32 34.02 8.27
CA GLN A 32 17.78 32.68 8.45
C GLN A 32 17.36 32.20 7.06
N PRO A 33 17.74 30.99 6.60
CA PRO A 33 17.24 30.49 5.34
C PRO A 33 15.70 30.57 5.39
N GLU A 34 15.06 31.19 4.39
CA GLU A 34 13.59 31.30 4.33
C GLU A 34 12.88 29.93 4.44
N ASN A 35 13.63 28.84 4.24
CA ASN A 35 13.16 27.45 4.28
C ASN A 35 13.61 26.64 5.51
N VAL A 36 14.20 27.24 6.54
CA VAL A 36 14.46 26.55 7.82
C VAL A 36 13.52 27.13 8.87
N LEU A 37 12.41 26.42 9.10
CA LEU A 37 11.51 26.66 10.23
C LEU A 37 12.33 26.59 11.53
N ASP A 38 12.36 27.69 12.28
CA ASP A 38 12.95 27.75 13.61
C ASP A 38 12.20 26.76 14.52
N ILE A 39 12.89 25.71 14.98
CA ILE A 39 12.34 24.64 15.83
C ILE A 39 11.65 25.21 17.08
N THR A 40 12.07 26.38 17.58
CA THR A 40 11.45 27.03 18.74
C THR A 40 10.08 27.66 18.44
N LYS A 41 9.70 27.75 17.16
CA LYS A 41 8.41 28.27 16.68
C LYS A 41 7.52 27.20 16.04
N ASN A 42 7.88 25.92 16.08
CA ASN A 42 6.99 24.86 15.63
C ASN A 42 5.90 24.56 16.68
N TYR A 43 4.78 23.96 16.24
CA TYR A 43 3.67 23.51 17.10
C TYR A 43 2.94 24.65 17.87
N GLN A 44 2.80 25.83 17.28
CA GLN A 44 2.09 26.95 17.90
C GLN A 44 0.58 26.89 17.64
N ASP A 45 0.18 26.40 16.47
CA ASP A 45 -1.22 26.28 16.08
C ASP A 45 -1.49 25.08 15.16
N VAL A 46 -2.75 24.94 14.77
CA VAL A 46 -3.24 23.86 13.92
C VAL A 46 -2.57 23.81 12.53
N ASN A 47 -2.13 24.94 11.98
CA ASN A 47 -1.46 25.00 10.69
C ASN A 47 -0.03 24.47 10.78
N ASP A 48 0.67 24.76 11.89
CA ASP A 48 1.99 24.17 12.15
C ASP A 48 1.88 22.64 12.25
N ALA A 49 0.83 22.14 12.91
CA ALA A 49 0.58 20.71 13.00
C ALA A 49 0.33 20.06 11.62
N ASP A 50 -0.38 20.76 10.72
CA ASP A 50 -0.58 20.29 9.35
C ASP A 50 0.71 20.26 8.54
N ALA A 51 1.53 21.32 8.65
CA ALA A 51 2.82 21.41 7.99
C ALA A 51 3.76 20.26 8.44
N VAL A 52 3.73 19.93 9.72
CA VAL A 52 4.49 18.81 10.29
C VAL A 52 4.04 17.46 9.74
N ILE A 53 2.72 17.21 9.62
CA ILE A 53 2.19 15.98 9.00
C ILE A 53 2.61 15.90 7.53
N LEU A 54 2.51 16.99 6.77
CA LEU A 54 2.94 17.02 5.37
C LEU A 54 4.45 16.76 5.25
N GLY A 55 5.26 17.28 6.17
CA GLY A 55 6.68 16.98 6.28
C GLY A 55 6.97 15.49 6.52
N LEU A 56 6.17 14.83 7.38
CA LEU A 56 6.22 13.39 7.60
C LEU A 56 5.90 12.62 6.32
N TYR A 57 4.84 12.97 5.59
CA TYR A 57 4.50 12.33 4.32
C TYR A 57 5.53 12.61 3.21
N GLY A 58 6.23 13.75 3.26
CA GLY A 58 7.38 14.02 2.40
C GLY A 58 8.58 13.10 2.67
N LYS A 59 8.81 12.72 3.94
CA LYS A 59 9.80 11.68 4.30
C LYS A 59 9.29 10.28 3.95
N PHE A 60 7.99 10.01 4.11
CA PHE A 60 7.36 8.75 3.71
C PHE A 60 7.56 8.47 2.21
N ALA A 61 7.41 9.49 1.36
CA ALA A 61 7.67 9.36 -0.08
C ALA A 61 9.11 8.90 -0.41
N LYS A 62 10.09 9.25 0.42
CA LYS A 62 11.51 8.89 0.24
C LYS A 62 11.82 7.42 0.49
N VAL A 63 10.91 6.65 1.08
CA VAL A 63 11.12 5.21 1.33
C VAL A 63 10.35 4.32 0.36
N MET A 64 9.64 4.89 -0.62
CA MET A 64 8.79 4.13 -1.55
C MET A 64 9.57 3.25 -2.53
N ASP A 65 10.77 3.65 -2.93
CA ASP A 65 11.66 2.81 -3.74
C ASP A 65 12.11 1.56 -2.97
N LYS A 66 12.54 1.75 -1.73
CA LYS A 66 12.90 0.67 -0.81
C LYS A 66 11.69 -0.22 -0.51
N TYR A 67 10.51 0.35 -0.30
CA TYR A 67 9.27 -0.42 -0.12
C TYR A 67 9.00 -1.34 -1.31
N ILE A 68 9.08 -0.84 -2.55
CA ILE A 68 8.89 -1.66 -3.75
C ILE A 68 9.98 -2.72 -3.88
N VAL A 69 11.25 -2.35 -3.76
CA VAL A 69 12.37 -3.29 -3.90
C VAL A 69 12.23 -4.43 -2.90
N LEU A 70 12.04 -4.12 -1.62
CA LEU A 70 11.93 -5.14 -0.59
C LEU A 70 10.66 -6.00 -0.78
N ASN A 71 9.52 -5.41 -1.14
CA ASN A 71 8.28 -6.18 -1.23
C ASN A 71 8.01 -6.87 -2.57
N GLU A 72 8.76 -6.58 -3.64
CA GLU A 72 8.59 -7.25 -4.94
C GLU A 72 9.79 -8.10 -5.33
N LEU A 73 11.02 -7.63 -5.10
CA LEU A 73 12.23 -8.32 -5.57
C LEU A 73 12.54 -9.59 -4.77
N GLN A 74 12.18 -9.64 -3.49
CA GLN A 74 12.26 -10.86 -2.69
C GLN A 74 11.25 -11.92 -3.15
N GLY A 75 10.14 -11.50 -3.76
CA GLY A 75 9.08 -12.37 -4.27
C GLY A 75 9.42 -13.04 -5.61
N ASP A 76 8.40 -13.63 -6.23
CA ASP A 76 8.48 -14.42 -7.46
C ASP A 76 8.16 -13.63 -8.74
N LEU A 77 7.72 -12.37 -8.63
CA LEU A 77 7.22 -11.60 -9.79
C LEU A 77 8.26 -10.70 -10.44
N MET A 78 9.29 -10.25 -9.72
CA MET A 78 10.34 -9.36 -10.21
C MET A 78 11.70 -10.07 -10.26
N ASP A 79 12.55 -9.69 -11.23
CA ASP A 79 13.93 -10.16 -11.36
C ASP A 79 14.87 -8.98 -11.66
N VAL A 80 16.17 -9.20 -11.47
CA VAL A 80 17.21 -8.22 -11.78
C VAL A 80 17.56 -8.22 -13.27
N THR A 81 17.99 -7.06 -13.77
CA THR A 81 18.61 -6.95 -15.10
C THR A 81 20.14 -7.14 -14.98
N PRO A 82 20.87 -7.27 -16.11
CA PRO A 82 22.33 -7.24 -16.08
C PRO A 82 22.92 -5.96 -15.47
N ASN A 83 22.19 -4.84 -15.52
CA ASN A 83 22.62 -3.54 -15.00
C ASN A 83 22.48 -3.43 -13.47
N ALA A 84 21.78 -4.36 -12.82
CA ALA A 84 21.60 -4.36 -11.38
C ALA A 84 22.94 -4.42 -10.65
N ASP A 85 23.07 -3.58 -9.61
CA ASP A 85 24.20 -3.63 -8.71
C ASP A 85 24.23 -4.93 -7.90
N LYS A 86 25.33 -5.17 -7.18
CA LYS A 86 25.47 -6.36 -6.34
C LYS A 86 24.40 -6.45 -5.25
N TYR A 87 23.93 -5.31 -4.74
CA TYR A 87 23.03 -5.27 -3.59
C TYR A 87 21.60 -5.66 -3.98
N LEU A 88 21.12 -5.27 -5.17
CA LEU A 88 19.86 -5.74 -5.72
C LEU A 88 19.91 -7.25 -6.04
N LYS A 89 21.05 -7.74 -6.54
CA LYS A 89 21.25 -9.18 -6.78
C LYS A 89 21.16 -9.97 -5.48
N GLU A 90 21.81 -9.50 -4.42
CA GLU A 90 21.74 -10.11 -3.09
C GLU A 90 20.30 -10.17 -2.54
N ILE A 91 19.49 -9.12 -2.72
CA ILE A 91 18.07 -9.13 -2.33
C ILE A 91 17.28 -10.16 -3.16
N ASN A 92 17.50 -10.19 -4.49
CA ASN A 92 16.81 -11.12 -5.39
C ASN A 92 17.12 -12.59 -5.10
N GLU A 93 18.35 -12.87 -4.66
CA GLU A 93 18.89 -14.20 -4.42
C GLU A 93 18.81 -14.64 -2.94
N HIS A 94 18.24 -13.81 -2.06
CA HIS A 94 18.14 -14.05 -0.62
C HIS A 94 19.50 -14.27 0.05
N SER A 95 20.46 -13.41 -0.29
CA SER A 95 21.84 -13.44 0.21
C SER A 95 22.31 -12.08 0.74
N ALA A 96 21.36 -11.17 1.04
CA ALA A 96 21.64 -9.85 1.57
C ALA A 96 22.47 -9.89 2.85
N THR A 97 23.45 -8.99 2.91
CA THR A 97 24.34 -8.80 4.07
C THR A 97 23.93 -7.57 4.87
N THR A 98 24.47 -7.42 6.08
CA THR A 98 24.18 -6.27 6.97
C THR A 98 24.64 -4.91 6.44
N ASP A 99 25.51 -4.88 5.42
CA ASP A 99 25.97 -3.66 4.74
C ASP A 99 25.17 -3.34 3.47
N ASN A 100 24.20 -4.18 3.10
CA ASN A 100 23.35 -3.94 1.94
C ASN A 100 22.45 -2.71 2.19
N PRO A 101 22.59 -1.63 1.39
CA PRO A 101 21.86 -0.38 1.61
C PRO A 101 20.35 -0.53 1.36
N TRP A 102 19.89 -1.51 0.58
CA TRP A 102 18.47 -1.80 0.40
C TRP A 102 17.87 -2.42 1.66
N ALA A 103 18.63 -3.24 2.38
CA ALA A 103 18.26 -3.86 3.66
C ALA A 103 18.56 -2.98 4.89
N ASP A 104 18.98 -1.72 4.74
CA ASP A 104 19.18 -0.82 5.88
C ASP A 104 17.81 -0.39 6.47
N PRO A 105 17.52 -0.70 7.76
CA PRO A 105 16.26 -0.33 8.42
C PRO A 105 16.19 1.15 8.83
N LYS A 106 17.32 1.90 8.83
CA LYS A 106 17.37 3.27 9.34
C LYS A 106 16.34 4.23 8.73
N PRO A 107 16.07 4.23 7.41
CA PRO A 107 15.07 5.13 6.85
C PRO A 107 13.66 4.90 7.39
N PHE A 108 13.31 3.64 7.71
CA PHE A 108 12.05 3.33 8.38
C PHE A 108 12.04 3.78 9.84
N TYR A 109 13.14 3.56 10.59
CA TYR A 109 13.23 4.07 11.96
C TYR A 109 13.24 5.59 12.08
N ALA A 110 13.76 6.31 11.08
CA ALA A 110 13.64 7.76 11.04
C ALA A 110 12.17 8.19 11.03
N LEU A 111 11.31 7.51 10.26
CA LEU A 111 9.86 7.76 10.26
C LEU A 111 9.21 7.40 11.60
N VAL A 112 9.63 6.30 12.25
CA VAL A 112 9.14 5.93 13.59
C VAL A 112 9.42 7.05 14.59
N ILE A 113 10.65 7.56 14.61
CA ILE A 113 11.08 8.62 15.52
C ILE A 113 10.30 9.90 15.26
N ASP A 114 10.17 10.30 13.99
CA ASP A 114 9.36 11.45 13.61
C ASP A 114 7.91 11.28 14.09
N CYS A 115 7.30 10.11 13.88
CA CYS A 115 5.94 9.86 14.36
C CYS A 115 5.82 9.98 15.88
N ASN A 116 6.78 9.43 16.65
CA ASN A 116 6.77 9.51 18.10
C ASN A 116 6.88 10.97 18.60
N ASP A 117 7.81 11.76 18.03
CA ASP A 117 7.96 13.19 18.35
C ASP A 117 6.68 13.97 18.04
N ILE A 118 6.11 13.78 16.85
CA ILE A 118 4.90 14.49 16.42
C ILE A 118 3.72 14.15 17.33
N MET A 119 3.49 12.87 17.62
CA MET A 119 2.42 12.42 18.52
C MET A 119 2.54 13.01 19.93
N TYR A 120 3.77 13.16 20.45
CA TYR A 120 4.02 13.79 21.74
C TYR A 120 3.72 15.29 21.69
N ASN A 121 4.22 16.00 20.69
CA ASN A 121 3.98 17.44 20.56
C ASN A 121 2.49 17.77 20.34
N PHE A 122 1.73 16.92 19.64
CA PHE A 122 0.28 17.08 19.52
C PHE A 122 -0.44 16.96 20.86
N LYS A 123 -0.02 16.02 21.73
CA LYS A 123 -0.56 15.92 23.10
C LYS A 123 -0.27 17.18 23.89
N GLU A 124 0.91 17.77 23.72
CA GLU A 124 1.28 19.03 24.36
C GLU A 124 0.50 20.23 23.81
N MET A 125 0.27 20.30 22.50
CA MET A 125 -0.59 21.32 21.90
C MET A 125 -2.02 21.26 22.45
N LEU A 126 -2.58 20.05 22.61
CA LEU A 126 -3.89 19.85 23.23
C LEU A 126 -3.88 20.32 24.70
N ARG A 127 -2.87 19.91 25.49
CA ARG A 127 -2.73 20.30 26.91
C ARG A 127 -2.60 21.81 27.10
N THR A 128 -1.88 22.47 26.19
CA THR A 128 -1.63 23.92 26.21
C THR A 128 -2.70 24.74 25.48
N ARG A 129 -3.79 24.09 25.03
CA ARG A 129 -4.93 24.73 24.33
C ARG A 129 -4.54 25.45 23.03
N ARG A 130 -3.48 24.97 22.37
CA ARG A 130 -3.08 25.39 21.01
C ARG A 130 -3.82 24.63 19.91
N MET A 131 -4.54 23.58 20.30
CA MET A 131 -5.35 22.74 19.43
C MET A 131 -6.56 22.24 20.22
N THR A 132 -7.71 22.15 19.56
CA THR A 132 -8.95 21.56 20.12
C THR A 132 -8.89 20.03 20.11
N GLN A 133 -9.78 19.38 20.87
CA GLN A 133 -9.85 17.91 20.87
C GLN A 133 -10.14 17.35 19.47
N ALA A 134 -11.10 17.94 18.74
CA ALA A 134 -11.44 17.50 17.39
C ALA A 134 -10.27 17.64 16.42
N GLU A 135 -9.53 18.75 16.49
CA GLU A 135 -8.32 18.94 15.67
C GLU A 135 -7.21 17.95 16.03
N PHE A 136 -7.05 17.63 17.32
CA PHE A 136 -6.09 16.65 17.83
C PHE A 136 -6.45 15.25 17.34
N ASP A 137 -7.70 14.84 17.48
CA ASP A 137 -8.15 13.48 17.17
C ASP A 137 -7.85 13.11 15.71
N ILE A 138 -8.08 14.03 14.78
CA ILE A 138 -7.79 13.85 13.36
C ILE A 138 -6.28 13.65 13.14
N ARG A 139 -5.48 14.60 13.61
CA ARG A 139 -4.03 14.67 13.35
C ARG A 139 -3.26 13.55 14.04
N TYR A 140 -3.62 13.25 15.28
CA TYR A 140 -3.06 12.13 16.02
C TYR A 140 -3.37 10.81 15.31
N SER A 141 -4.59 10.64 14.79
CA SER A 141 -4.96 9.45 14.02
C SER A 141 -4.17 9.33 12.72
N GLU A 142 -3.91 10.43 11.99
CA GLU A 142 -3.08 10.41 10.77
C GLU A 142 -1.64 9.94 11.05
N VAL A 143 -1.00 10.52 12.07
CA VAL A 143 0.39 10.16 12.42
C VAL A 143 0.47 8.73 12.94
N THR A 144 -0.50 8.31 13.75
CA THR A 144 -0.58 6.92 14.23
C THR A 144 -0.71 5.92 13.08
N THR A 145 -1.41 6.29 12.01
CA THR A 145 -1.58 5.43 10.83
C THR A 145 -0.25 5.19 10.12
N VAL A 146 0.57 6.25 9.94
CA VAL A 146 1.93 6.12 9.39
C VAL A 146 2.80 5.28 10.31
N TRP A 147 2.73 5.51 11.63
CA TRP A 147 3.46 4.74 12.63
C TRP A 147 3.16 3.24 12.55
N VAL A 148 1.87 2.87 12.46
CA VAL A 148 1.42 1.48 12.32
C VAL A 148 1.96 0.87 11.02
N TRP A 149 1.88 1.61 9.90
CA TRP A 149 2.37 1.13 8.61
C TRP A 149 3.87 0.85 8.65
N VAL A 150 4.67 1.78 9.20
CA VAL A 150 6.13 1.67 9.23
C VAL A 150 6.57 0.48 10.07
N TYR A 151 5.97 0.29 11.25
CA TYR A 151 6.28 -0.87 12.07
C TYR A 151 5.83 -2.18 11.45
N LEU A 152 4.67 -2.22 10.79
CA LEU A 152 4.24 -3.41 10.07
C LEU A 152 5.29 -3.78 9.00
N GLN A 153 5.79 -2.81 8.22
CA GLN A 153 6.86 -3.05 7.26
C GLN A 153 8.16 -3.53 7.93
N LEU A 154 8.57 -2.92 9.04
CA LEU A 154 9.75 -3.39 9.80
C LEU A 154 9.59 -4.85 10.25
N GLY A 155 8.43 -5.24 10.78
CA GLY A 155 8.15 -6.61 11.20
C GLY A 155 8.16 -7.60 10.04
N ILE A 156 7.58 -7.23 8.89
CA ILE A 156 7.57 -8.05 7.67
C ILE A 156 9.00 -8.32 7.19
N GLN A 157 9.85 -7.29 7.15
CA GLN A 157 11.17 -7.39 6.55
C GLN A 157 12.21 -8.03 7.47
N TYR A 158 12.12 -7.80 8.79
CA TYR A 158 13.18 -8.19 9.74
C TYR A 158 12.74 -9.17 10.83
N GLY A 159 11.45 -9.46 10.93
CA GLY A 159 10.88 -10.40 11.90
C GLY A 159 10.91 -9.85 13.33
N SER A 160 12.07 -9.84 13.96
CA SER A 160 12.24 -9.27 15.30
C SER A 160 12.92 -7.91 15.24
N VAL A 161 12.32 -6.89 15.84
CA VAL A 161 12.74 -5.50 15.69
C VAL A 161 12.76 -4.75 17.02
N PRO A 162 13.69 -3.80 17.23
CA PRO A 162 13.62 -2.84 18.34
C PRO A 162 12.29 -2.06 18.32
N PHE A 163 11.57 -2.07 19.44
CA PHE A 163 10.33 -1.33 19.60
C PHE A 163 10.59 -0.02 20.35
N VAL A 164 10.39 1.10 19.65
CA VAL A 164 10.67 2.47 20.12
C VAL A 164 9.38 3.29 20.16
N THR A 165 9.02 3.76 21.35
CA THR A 165 7.87 4.65 21.58
C THR A 165 8.25 5.95 22.28
N ASP A 166 9.51 6.09 22.71
CA ASP A 166 10.00 7.30 23.39
C ASP A 166 10.03 8.47 22.38
N PRO A 167 9.35 9.59 22.66
CA PRO A 167 9.32 10.76 21.78
C PRO A 167 10.63 11.54 21.74
N LEU A 168 11.52 11.37 22.71
CA LEU A 168 12.84 12.02 22.73
C LEU A 168 13.95 11.10 22.19
N ALA A 169 13.58 9.94 21.63
CA ALA A 169 14.50 9.03 21.00
C ALA A 169 15.15 9.67 19.76
N THR A 170 16.47 9.72 19.73
CA THR A 170 17.21 9.90 18.47
C THR A 170 17.39 8.53 17.79
N ILE A 171 17.93 8.51 16.57
CA ILE A 171 18.26 7.24 15.91
C ILE A 171 19.21 6.37 16.74
N ASP A 172 20.02 6.97 17.62
CA ASP A 172 20.90 6.24 18.53
C ASP A 172 20.14 5.53 19.66
N ALA A 173 18.90 5.94 19.99
CA ALA A 173 18.08 5.22 20.96
C ALA A 173 17.69 3.82 20.46
N VAL A 174 17.62 3.61 19.14
CA VAL A 174 17.44 2.28 18.52
C VAL A 174 18.60 1.35 18.87
N LYS A 175 19.80 1.89 19.10
CA LYS A 175 21.01 1.13 19.47
C LYS A 175 21.06 0.73 20.93
N ASP A 176 20.28 1.37 21.78
CA ASP A 176 20.23 1.11 23.23
C ASP A 176 19.12 0.10 23.57
N PRO A 177 19.45 -1.17 23.93
CA PRO A 177 18.45 -2.19 24.26
C PRO A 177 17.55 -1.85 25.44
N SER A 178 18.01 -0.99 26.36
CA SER A 178 17.20 -0.59 27.51
C SER A 178 16.07 0.36 27.13
N LYS A 179 16.24 1.12 26.04
CA LYS A 179 15.26 2.09 25.53
C LYS A 179 14.44 1.55 24.37
N SER A 180 14.93 0.51 23.71
CA SER A 180 14.31 -0.09 22.54
C SER A 180 14.37 -1.63 22.61
N PRO A 181 13.56 -2.26 23.47
CA PRO A 181 13.54 -3.71 23.58
C PRO A 181 13.19 -4.34 22.23
N THR A 182 13.92 -5.39 21.85
CA THR A 182 13.59 -6.17 20.65
C THR A 182 12.36 -7.01 20.92
N VAL A 183 11.35 -6.87 20.07
CA VAL A 183 10.11 -7.67 20.11
C VAL A 183 10.04 -8.58 18.90
N SER A 184 9.44 -9.76 19.06
CA SER A 184 9.14 -10.63 17.93
C SER A 184 8.03 -10.05 17.07
N PHE A 185 7.86 -10.58 15.85
CA PHE A 185 6.81 -10.07 14.96
C PHE A 185 5.41 -10.25 15.55
N ASP A 186 5.12 -11.40 16.17
CA ASP A 186 3.82 -11.64 16.80
C ASP A 186 3.52 -10.62 17.92
N VAL A 187 4.52 -10.32 18.75
CA VAL A 187 4.39 -9.30 19.82
C VAL A 187 4.26 -7.91 19.22
N LEU A 188 4.96 -7.62 18.11
CA LEU A 188 4.80 -6.36 17.40
C LEU A 188 3.38 -6.20 16.90
N ILE A 189 2.78 -7.21 16.26
CA ILE A 189 1.38 -7.17 15.81
C ILE A 189 0.43 -6.88 16.97
N ASP A 190 0.65 -7.50 18.14
CA ASP A 190 -0.16 -7.22 19.33
C ASP A 190 -0.02 -5.76 19.80
N ASN A 191 1.19 -5.20 19.76
CA ASN A 191 1.42 -3.79 20.06
C ASN A 191 0.75 -2.87 19.03
N LEU A 192 0.76 -3.22 17.74
CA LEU A 192 0.05 -2.47 16.70
C LEU A 192 -1.45 -2.50 16.92
N ILE A 193 -2.04 -3.64 17.26
CA ILE A 193 -3.47 -3.76 17.58
C ILE A 193 -3.82 -2.92 18.82
N ALA A 194 -2.98 -2.95 19.86
CA ALA A 194 -3.18 -2.11 21.03
C ALA A 194 -3.19 -0.62 20.64
N MET A 195 -2.28 -0.18 19.77
CA MET A 195 -2.25 1.19 19.26
C MET A 195 -3.50 1.52 18.44
N ILE A 196 -3.91 0.64 17.51
CA ILE A 196 -5.12 0.80 16.67
C ILE A 196 -6.36 1.05 17.53
N ARG A 197 -6.50 0.33 18.65
CA ARG A 197 -7.62 0.50 19.58
C ARG A 197 -7.65 1.84 20.33
N THR A 198 -6.55 2.60 20.30
CA THR A 198 -6.48 3.96 20.88
C THR A 198 -6.74 5.07 19.85
N VAL A 199 -6.83 4.73 18.56
CA VAL A 199 -7.01 5.71 17.48
C VAL A 199 -8.40 6.36 17.61
N PRO A 200 -8.49 7.67 17.86
CA PRO A 200 -9.77 8.32 18.14
C PRO A 200 -10.65 8.45 16.88
N VAL A 201 -10.05 8.50 15.69
CA VAL A 201 -10.78 8.59 14.41
C VAL A 201 -10.40 7.42 13.53
N LEU A 202 -11.29 6.43 13.42
CA LEU A 202 -11.10 5.29 12.52
C LEU A 202 -11.35 5.70 11.06
N ASN A 203 -12.43 6.42 10.80
CA ASN A 203 -12.67 7.03 9.51
C ASN A 203 -13.62 8.23 9.65
N PRO A 204 -13.29 9.36 9.03
CA PRO A 204 -14.11 10.55 9.19
C PRO A 204 -14.91 10.86 7.93
N ILE A 205 -16.00 10.14 7.69
CA ILE A 205 -16.94 10.57 6.66
C ILE A 205 -17.93 11.55 7.28
N ALA A 206 -17.77 12.82 6.96
CA ALA A 206 -18.86 13.79 6.99
C ALA A 206 -18.71 14.64 5.73
N LEU A 207 -19.28 14.20 4.61
CA LEU A 207 -19.05 14.83 3.30
C LEU A 207 -19.51 16.29 3.27
N THR A 208 -18.59 17.22 3.01
CA THR A 208 -18.90 18.59 2.56
C THR A 208 -17.79 19.13 1.65
N ASP A 209 -17.46 18.42 0.57
CA ASP A 209 -16.96 19.12 -0.62
C ASP A 209 -18.00 19.01 -1.75
N GLU A 210 -17.95 19.95 -2.69
CA GLU A 210 -18.90 20.09 -3.81
C GLU A 210 -18.89 18.87 -4.75
N THR A 211 -17.90 17.99 -4.63
CA THR A 211 -17.63 16.89 -5.56
C THR A 211 -18.15 15.53 -5.08
N HIS A 212 -18.64 15.42 -3.83
CA HIS A 212 -19.15 14.17 -3.26
C HIS A 212 -18.15 13.01 -3.35
N THR A 213 -16.85 13.29 -3.15
CA THR A 213 -15.79 12.27 -3.16
C THR A 213 -15.59 11.70 -1.75
N PRO A 214 -15.45 10.37 -1.54
CA PRO A 214 -15.07 9.84 -0.24
C PRO A 214 -13.70 10.37 0.13
N ILE A 215 -13.66 11.09 1.24
CA ILE A 215 -12.44 11.69 1.77
C ILE A 215 -11.85 10.71 2.79
N ILE A 216 -10.56 10.44 2.69
CA ILE A 216 -9.83 9.51 3.58
C ILE A 216 -9.43 10.19 4.90
N VAL A 217 -9.50 11.52 4.92
CA VAL A 217 -9.34 12.43 6.07
C VAL A 217 -10.64 13.18 6.33
N THR A 218 -10.83 13.74 7.53
CA THR A 218 -12.09 14.37 7.92
C THR A 218 -12.42 15.53 7.01
N ALA A 219 -13.57 15.52 6.35
CA ALA A 219 -13.98 16.65 5.52
C ALA A 219 -14.00 17.94 6.34
N GLY A 220 -13.60 19.05 5.70
CA GLY A 220 -13.44 20.33 6.38
C GLY A 220 -12.19 20.43 7.27
N SER A 221 -11.38 19.36 7.38
CA SER A 221 -10.06 19.46 8.00
C SER A 221 -9.13 20.29 7.13
N SER A 222 -8.34 21.17 7.75
CA SER A 222 -7.29 21.95 7.09
C SER A 222 -6.15 21.09 6.51
N LEU A 223 -6.10 19.80 6.83
CA LEU A 223 -5.23 18.82 6.17
C LEU A 223 -5.59 18.59 4.70
N ILE A 224 -6.85 18.80 4.32
CA ILE A 224 -7.32 18.67 2.93
C ILE A 224 -7.21 20.04 2.28
N ARG A 225 -6.22 20.19 1.42
CA ARG A 225 -5.91 21.46 0.75
C ARG A 225 -5.23 21.19 -0.59
N VAL A 226 -5.13 22.24 -1.38
CA VAL A 226 -4.34 22.23 -2.61
C VAL A 226 -2.97 22.83 -2.33
N ILE A 227 -1.91 22.12 -2.70
CA ILE A 227 -0.51 22.54 -2.60
C ILE A 227 0.11 22.39 -3.99
N ASP A 228 0.57 23.50 -4.58
CA ASP A 228 1.17 23.52 -5.92
C ASP A 228 0.32 22.89 -7.02
N GLY A 229 -1.02 22.95 -6.87
CA GLY A 229 -1.98 22.35 -7.79
C GLY A 229 -2.43 20.93 -7.42
N TYR A 230 -1.79 20.31 -6.41
CA TYR A 230 -2.09 18.95 -5.97
C TYR A 230 -2.99 18.92 -4.73
N SER A 231 -4.07 18.13 -4.78
CA SER A 231 -4.96 17.90 -3.65
C SER A 231 -4.38 16.88 -2.68
N THR A 232 -4.30 17.22 -1.40
CA THR A 232 -3.77 16.31 -0.38
C THR A 232 -4.72 15.17 -0.01
N SER A 233 -5.98 15.18 -0.48
CA SER A 233 -7.05 14.26 -0.03
C SER A 233 -6.74 12.77 -0.21
N ARG A 234 -5.86 12.42 -1.16
CA ARG A 234 -5.45 11.03 -1.47
C ARG A 234 -4.03 10.69 -1.02
N MET A 235 -3.31 11.63 -0.39
CA MET A 235 -1.95 11.40 0.09
C MET A 235 -1.90 10.52 1.35
N PHE A 236 -2.99 10.55 2.12
CA PHE A 236 -3.09 9.88 3.41
C PHE A 236 -3.50 8.42 3.26
N LEU A 237 -2.94 7.55 4.10
CA LEU A 237 -3.28 6.12 4.10
C LEU A 237 -4.70 5.90 4.64
N ASN A 238 -5.45 5.02 3.99
CA ASN A 238 -6.73 4.56 4.50
C ASN A 238 -6.54 3.65 5.71
N ARG A 239 -7.00 4.13 6.87
CA ARG A 239 -6.96 3.45 8.16
C ARG A 239 -7.66 2.10 8.16
N TYR A 240 -8.87 2.02 7.60
CA TYR A 240 -9.62 0.76 7.58
C TYR A 240 -8.87 -0.33 6.82
N PHE A 241 -8.33 0.00 5.64
CA PHE A 241 -7.50 -0.95 4.90
C PHE A 241 -6.29 -1.38 5.73
N LEU A 242 -5.46 -0.43 6.20
CA LEU A 242 -4.25 -0.77 6.96
C LEU A 242 -4.54 -1.55 8.25
N PHE A 243 -5.58 -1.19 8.98
CA PHE A 243 -5.92 -1.87 10.22
C PHE A 243 -6.45 -3.28 9.94
N GLY A 244 -7.24 -3.44 8.87
CA GLY A 244 -7.61 -4.76 8.35
C GLY A 244 -6.39 -5.62 8.06
N ASP A 245 -5.33 -5.05 7.46
CA ASP A 245 -4.07 -5.78 7.23
C ASP A 245 -3.45 -6.26 8.53
N VAL A 246 -3.38 -5.42 9.57
CA VAL A 246 -2.83 -5.83 10.88
C VAL A 246 -3.63 -6.98 11.51
N PHE A 247 -4.97 -6.93 11.46
CA PHE A 247 -5.81 -8.03 11.96
C PHE A 247 -5.69 -9.29 11.08
N LEU A 248 -5.51 -9.13 9.77
CA LEU A 248 -5.26 -10.25 8.86
C LEU A 248 -3.92 -10.93 9.15
N TRP A 249 -2.88 -10.15 9.49
CA TRP A 249 -1.58 -10.66 9.98
C TRP A 249 -1.71 -11.40 11.30
N LYS A 250 -2.57 -10.92 12.21
CA LYS A 250 -2.86 -11.61 13.48
C LYS A 250 -3.57 -12.95 13.29
N GLY A 251 -4.30 -13.11 12.18
CA GLY A 251 -5.22 -14.23 11.94
C GLY A 251 -6.60 -14.01 12.57
N SER A 252 -6.94 -12.78 12.93
CA SER A 252 -8.26 -12.36 13.40
C SER A 252 -9.13 -12.01 12.19
N TYR A 253 -9.63 -13.04 11.50
CA TYR A 253 -10.26 -12.88 10.18
C TYR A 253 -11.58 -12.11 10.20
N ALA A 254 -12.43 -12.33 11.21
CA ALA A 254 -13.69 -11.60 11.35
C ALA A 254 -13.44 -10.09 11.55
N GLU A 255 -12.48 -9.73 12.41
CA GLU A 255 -12.08 -8.34 12.60
C GLU A 255 -11.43 -7.75 11.35
N ALA A 256 -10.55 -8.50 10.68
CA ALA A 256 -9.97 -8.07 9.41
C ALA A 256 -11.07 -7.77 8.37
N ALA A 257 -12.04 -8.68 8.23
CA ALA A 257 -13.18 -8.53 7.34
C ALA A 257 -14.04 -7.31 7.71
N HIS A 258 -14.27 -7.05 9.00
CA HIS A 258 -14.96 -5.85 9.47
C HIS A 258 -14.29 -4.57 8.97
N TYR A 259 -12.97 -4.46 9.18
CA TYR A 259 -12.20 -3.30 8.73
C TYR A 259 -12.26 -3.13 7.20
N TYR A 260 -12.07 -4.22 6.44
CA TYR A 260 -12.14 -4.13 4.98
C TYR A 260 -13.56 -3.83 4.47
N ARG A 261 -14.60 -4.40 5.09
CA ARG A 261 -16.00 -4.12 4.76
C ARG A 261 -16.31 -2.64 4.99
N ALA A 262 -15.87 -2.08 6.12
CA ALA A 262 -16.03 -0.66 6.42
C ALA A 262 -15.36 0.25 5.38
N ALA A 263 -14.21 -0.15 4.82
CA ALA A 263 -13.60 0.56 3.69
C ALA A 263 -14.45 0.46 2.41
N MET A 264 -15.04 -0.71 2.11
CA MET A 264 -15.91 -0.89 0.93
C MET A 264 -17.27 -0.18 1.04
N ASP A 265 -17.75 0.08 2.26
CA ASP A 265 -19.00 0.79 2.52
C ASP A 265 -18.88 2.31 2.57
N LEU A 266 -17.67 2.85 2.48
CA LEU A 266 -17.41 4.29 2.34
C LEU A 266 -18.31 4.94 1.28
N SER A 267 -18.63 4.20 0.21
CA SER A 267 -19.46 4.70 -0.88
C SER A 267 -20.96 4.79 -0.57
N GLU A 268 -21.46 4.04 0.41
CA GLU A 268 -22.87 4.12 0.85
C GLU A 268 -23.16 5.45 1.54
N TYR A 269 -22.22 5.89 2.38
CA TYR A 269 -22.29 7.21 3.03
C TYR A 269 -22.31 8.35 2.00
N VAL A 270 -21.62 8.19 0.86
CA VAL A 270 -21.60 9.17 -0.23
C VAL A 270 -22.94 9.29 -0.96
N LYS A 271 -23.67 8.18 -1.12
CA LYS A 271 -25.03 8.24 -1.70
C LYS A 271 -25.95 9.08 -0.82
N ILE A 272 -25.94 8.83 0.49
CA ILE A 272 -26.85 9.49 1.44
C ILE A 272 -26.62 11.01 1.43
N SER A 273 -25.36 11.45 1.35
CA SER A 273 -25.04 12.88 1.36
C SER A 273 -25.24 13.58 0.02
N SER A 274 -25.13 12.88 -1.11
CA SER A 274 -25.17 13.48 -2.46
C SER A 274 -26.55 13.62 -3.07
N GLY A 275 -27.58 13.00 -2.48
CA GLY A 275 -28.92 12.91 -3.08
C GLY A 275 -28.93 12.16 -4.43
N SER A 276 -27.85 11.46 -4.77
CA SER A 276 -27.72 10.70 -6.02
C SER A 276 -28.71 9.53 -6.04
N GLY A 277 -29.44 9.38 -7.15
CA GLY A 277 -30.27 8.20 -7.41
C GLY A 277 -29.49 6.91 -7.64
N SER A 278 -28.17 6.99 -7.82
CA SER A 278 -27.26 5.85 -8.04
C SER A 278 -26.23 5.75 -6.91
N TYR A 279 -25.91 4.52 -6.47
CA TYR A 279 -24.80 4.30 -5.54
C TYR A 279 -23.48 4.63 -6.26
N PRO A 280 -22.62 5.51 -5.72
CA PRO A 280 -21.30 5.66 -6.28
C PRO A 280 -20.48 4.39 -5.96
N ASP A 281 -19.76 3.87 -6.96
CA ASP A 281 -19.00 2.62 -6.86
C ASP A 281 -17.59 2.80 -6.28
N PHE A 282 -17.41 3.71 -5.31
CA PHE A 282 -16.10 3.90 -4.68
C PHE A 282 -15.62 2.64 -3.98
N PHE A 283 -14.40 2.21 -4.29
CA PHE A 283 -13.75 1.02 -3.73
C PHE A 283 -14.53 -0.29 -3.95
N ARG A 284 -15.46 -0.32 -4.91
CA ARG A 284 -16.23 -1.52 -5.28
C ARG A 284 -15.85 -1.97 -6.68
N VAL A 285 -15.73 -3.28 -6.85
CA VAL A 285 -15.49 -3.90 -8.17
C VAL A 285 -16.83 -4.14 -8.84
N THR A 286 -17.25 -3.23 -9.73
CA THR A 286 -18.53 -3.32 -10.46
C THR A 286 -18.34 -3.37 -11.98
N GLY A 287 -19.37 -3.83 -12.70
CA GLY A 287 -19.42 -3.88 -14.17
C GLY A 287 -20.21 -2.72 -14.80
N SER A 288 -20.83 -1.87 -14.00
CA SER A 288 -21.77 -0.83 -14.44
C SER A 288 -21.11 0.45 -14.95
N LYS A 289 -19.78 0.56 -14.81
CA LYS A 289 -19.02 1.70 -15.30
C LYS A 289 -17.94 1.22 -16.24
N GLY A 290 -17.62 2.01 -17.26
CA GLY A 290 -16.37 1.91 -18.01
C GLY A 290 -15.11 2.18 -17.17
N GLU A 291 -15.16 1.94 -15.85
CA GLU A 291 -14.07 1.97 -14.89
C GLU A 291 -13.26 0.68 -15.04
N ALA A 292 -12.00 0.82 -15.48
CA ALA A 292 -11.02 -0.26 -15.60
C ALA A 292 -11.57 -1.59 -16.12
N THR A 293 -12.61 -1.57 -16.98
CA THR A 293 -12.98 -2.71 -17.80
C THR A 293 -11.73 -3.06 -18.58
N GLY A 294 -11.39 -4.34 -18.70
CA GLY A 294 -10.12 -4.79 -19.25
C GLY A 294 -9.32 -3.85 -20.19
N PRO A 295 -9.92 -3.27 -21.26
CA PRO A 295 -9.23 -2.31 -22.14
C PRO A 295 -8.65 -1.04 -21.46
N THR A 296 -9.24 -0.56 -20.37
CA THR A 296 -8.88 0.68 -19.64
C THR A 296 -8.27 0.41 -18.26
N TRP A 297 -7.90 -0.84 -17.96
CA TRP A 297 -7.36 -1.22 -16.65
C TRP A 297 -6.11 -0.42 -16.25
N ASP A 298 -5.26 -0.05 -17.20
CA ASP A 298 -4.05 0.74 -16.95
C ASP A 298 -4.29 2.24 -16.72
N SER A 299 -5.54 2.71 -16.88
CA SER A 299 -5.87 4.14 -16.78
C SER A 299 -5.58 4.72 -15.39
N ASP A 300 -5.67 3.92 -14.33
CA ASP A 300 -5.32 4.35 -12.96
C ASP A 300 -3.83 4.71 -12.85
N PHE A 301 -2.96 3.93 -13.50
CA PHE A 301 -1.51 4.11 -13.47
C PHE A 301 -1.03 5.23 -14.42
N ILE A 302 -1.77 5.46 -15.51
CA ILE A 302 -1.46 6.52 -16.49
C ILE A 302 -1.94 7.89 -16.01
N SER A 303 -3.08 7.94 -15.32
CA SER A 303 -3.71 9.20 -14.91
C SER A 303 -2.76 10.05 -14.05
N PRO A 304 -2.78 11.39 -14.19
CA PRO A 304 -2.02 12.26 -13.31
C PRO A 304 -2.50 12.12 -11.86
N PHE A 305 -1.73 12.67 -10.92
CA PHE A 305 -2.05 12.57 -9.49
C PHE A 305 -3.45 13.14 -9.18
N ASP A 306 -3.78 14.34 -9.67
CA ASP A 306 -5.11 14.97 -9.55
C ASP A 306 -6.01 14.76 -10.77
N GLY A 307 -5.78 13.70 -11.54
CA GLY A 307 -6.69 13.34 -12.64
C GLY A 307 -8.10 13.02 -12.12
N ASP A 308 -9.07 12.95 -13.04
CA ASP A 308 -10.47 12.61 -12.73
C ASP A 308 -10.57 11.47 -11.70
N ILE A 309 -11.45 11.66 -10.73
CA ILE A 309 -11.70 10.77 -9.60
C ILE A 309 -11.92 9.33 -10.10
N LYS A 310 -10.85 8.54 -10.07
CA LYS A 310 -10.94 7.08 -10.25
C LYS A 310 -11.40 6.46 -8.94
N SER A 311 -12.45 5.65 -9.02
CA SER A 311 -13.07 4.92 -7.91
C SER A 311 -12.16 3.87 -7.28
N ASP A 312 -11.14 3.42 -8.01
CA ASP A 312 -10.24 2.34 -7.62
C ASP A 312 -9.03 2.83 -6.79
N ILE A 313 -8.58 4.08 -6.95
CA ILE A 313 -7.45 4.63 -6.18
C ILE A 313 -7.93 5.06 -4.79
N ILE A 314 -7.42 4.38 -3.75
CA ILE A 314 -7.65 4.75 -2.35
C ILE A 314 -6.61 5.79 -1.95
N SER A 315 -5.34 5.39 -1.85
CA SER A 315 -4.24 6.27 -1.41
C SER A 315 -3.07 6.19 -2.37
N GLN A 316 -2.40 7.33 -2.56
CA GLN A 316 -1.29 7.47 -3.50
C GLN A 316 -0.26 8.49 -3.02
N VAL A 317 1.01 8.26 -3.34
CA VAL A 317 2.13 9.13 -3.00
C VAL A 317 2.55 9.91 -4.25
N PRO A 318 2.56 11.26 -4.23
CA PRO A 318 2.98 12.07 -5.36
C PRO A 318 4.51 12.14 -5.46
N PHE A 319 5.01 12.24 -6.70
CA PHE A 319 6.37 12.66 -7.01
C PHE A 319 6.32 13.80 -8.01
N ASP A 320 7.10 14.85 -7.81
CA ASP A 320 7.17 15.98 -8.73
C ASP A 320 8.63 16.33 -8.98
N LYS A 321 8.96 16.64 -10.24
CA LYS A 321 10.33 17.02 -10.66
C LYS A 321 10.90 18.22 -9.90
N LYS A 322 10.06 19.08 -9.32
CA LYS A 322 10.45 20.26 -8.53
C LYS A 322 10.93 19.89 -7.13
N PHE A 323 10.59 18.71 -6.63
CA PHE A 323 10.92 18.26 -5.28
C PHE A 323 11.75 16.98 -5.31
N GLN A 324 12.55 16.77 -4.26
CA GLN A 324 13.31 15.54 -4.10
C GLN A 324 12.59 14.60 -3.13
N PRO A 325 12.37 13.32 -3.48
CA PRO A 325 12.84 12.67 -4.70
C PRO A 325 11.88 12.91 -5.87
N GLY A 326 12.41 13.04 -7.09
CA GLY A 326 11.61 12.79 -8.30
C GLY A 326 11.18 11.31 -8.34
N ASN A 327 10.35 10.90 -9.31
CA ASN A 327 9.85 9.52 -9.37
C ASN A 327 11.02 8.50 -9.44
N PRO A 328 11.28 7.75 -8.34
CA PRO A 328 12.47 6.90 -8.25
C PRO A 328 12.35 5.64 -9.13
N PHE A 329 11.12 5.26 -9.48
CA PHE A 329 10.83 4.08 -10.27
C PHE A 329 11.32 4.18 -11.72
N ILE A 330 11.50 5.40 -12.25
CA ILE A 330 12.09 5.61 -13.57
C ILE A 330 13.50 5.01 -13.61
N SER A 331 14.32 5.27 -12.58
CA SER A 331 15.68 4.73 -12.52
C SER A 331 15.67 3.20 -12.39
N LEU A 332 14.74 2.65 -11.60
CA LEU A 332 14.64 1.21 -11.36
C LEU A 332 14.15 0.44 -12.59
N PHE A 333 13.16 0.95 -13.33
CA PHE A 333 12.42 0.12 -14.30
C PHE A 333 12.47 0.59 -15.75
N SER A 334 12.90 1.82 -16.04
CA SER A 334 12.90 2.37 -17.40
C SER A 334 14.28 2.29 -18.06
N HIS A 335 14.30 2.00 -19.35
CA HIS A 335 15.49 2.13 -20.22
C HIS A 335 15.98 3.57 -20.37
N ALA A 336 15.11 4.57 -20.17
CA ALA A 336 15.52 5.97 -20.07
C ALA A 336 16.17 6.32 -18.72
N GLY A 337 16.05 5.40 -17.74
CA GLY A 337 16.71 5.44 -16.44
C GLY A 337 17.94 4.52 -16.41
N LYS A 338 18.05 3.68 -15.37
CA LYS A 338 19.14 2.70 -15.24
C LYS A 338 18.70 1.27 -15.58
N TYR A 339 17.40 1.04 -15.72
CA TYR A 339 16.80 -0.27 -16.00
C TYR A 339 17.42 -1.39 -15.15
N LEU A 340 17.25 -1.30 -13.83
CA LEU A 340 17.88 -2.20 -12.85
C LEU A 340 17.03 -3.45 -12.57
N LEU A 341 15.72 -3.32 -12.67
CA LEU A 341 14.74 -4.36 -12.32
C LEU A 341 13.74 -4.55 -13.47
N LYS A 342 13.27 -5.79 -13.63
CA LYS A 342 12.36 -6.18 -14.70
C LYS A 342 11.32 -7.20 -14.20
N PRO A 343 10.22 -7.40 -14.94
CA PRO A 343 9.34 -8.54 -14.73
C PRO A 343 10.14 -9.85 -14.81
N SER A 344 9.83 -10.78 -13.91
CA SER A 344 10.37 -12.14 -14.01
C SER A 344 9.70 -12.91 -15.14
N ALA A 345 10.39 -13.90 -15.71
CA ALA A 345 9.79 -14.83 -16.66
C ALA A 345 8.53 -15.52 -16.08
N LYS A 346 8.52 -15.80 -14.77
CA LYS A 346 7.36 -16.37 -14.07
C LYS A 346 6.15 -15.44 -14.10
N SER A 347 6.33 -14.14 -13.83
CA SER A 347 5.24 -13.17 -13.90
C SER A 347 4.63 -13.07 -15.29
N ILE A 348 5.48 -12.97 -16.34
CA ILE A 348 5.04 -12.92 -17.73
C ILE A 348 4.21 -14.17 -18.07
N ASN A 349 4.75 -15.34 -17.76
CA ASN A 349 4.05 -16.62 -17.96
C ASN A 349 2.72 -16.69 -17.20
N ASN A 350 2.56 -16.03 -16.06
CA ASN A 350 1.28 -16.03 -15.32
C ASN A 350 0.16 -15.42 -16.16
N TRP A 351 0.42 -14.32 -16.89
CA TRP A 351 -0.57 -13.71 -17.79
C TRP A 351 -0.74 -14.52 -19.09
N ASP A 352 0.34 -15.09 -19.62
CA ASP A 352 0.33 -15.84 -20.89
C ASP A 352 -0.55 -17.10 -20.84
N ILE A 353 -0.61 -17.76 -19.68
CA ILE A 353 -1.39 -19.00 -19.50
C ILE A 353 -2.87 -18.76 -19.18
N GLN A 354 -3.32 -17.50 -19.11
CA GLN A 354 -4.72 -17.20 -18.83
C GLN A 354 -5.60 -17.42 -20.07
N TYR A 355 -6.88 -17.66 -19.82
CA TYR A 355 -7.92 -17.67 -20.84
C TYR A 355 -9.00 -16.66 -20.49
N ARG A 356 -9.41 -15.90 -21.49
CA ARG A 356 -10.50 -14.94 -21.40
C ARG A 356 -11.85 -15.63 -21.55
N SER A 357 -12.90 -14.95 -21.11
CA SER A 357 -14.29 -15.45 -21.18
C SER A 357 -14.79 -15.68 -22.60
N ASP A 358 -14.14 -15.10 -23.61
CA ASP A 358 -14.34 -15.33 -25.05
C ASP A 358 -13.47 -16.47 -25.61
N ASN A 359 -12.81 -17.25 -24.74
CA ASN A 359 -11.84 -18.32 -25.04
C ASN A 359 -10.56 -17.88 -25.76
N SER A 360 -10.29 -16.58 -25.90
CA SER A 360 -8.98 -16.15 -26.39
C SER A 360 -7.89 -16.34 -25.32
N PRO A 361 -6.66 -16.74 -25.72
CA PRO A 361 -5.56 -16.92 -24.79
C PRO A 361 -5.01 -15.56 -24.32
N ILE A 362 -4.25 -15.59 -23.22
CA ILE A 362 -3.52 -14.46 -22.64
C ILE A 362 -4.44 -13.44 -21.94
N ASP A 363 -4.00 -12.97 -20.77
CA ASP A 363 -4.57 -11.80 -20.10
C ASP A 363 -4.00 -10.50 -20.68
N ILE A 364 -4.48 -10.13 -21.87
CA ILE A 364 -4.09 -8.90 -22.58
C ILE A 364 -4.54 -7.62 -21.88
N TYR A 365 -5.40 -7.73 -20.86
CA TYR A 365 -5.98 -6.58 -20.17
C TYR A 365 -5.15 -6.12 -18.98
N ARG A 366 -4.38 -7.04 -18.37
CA ARG A 366 -3.49 -6.70 -17.24
C ARG A 366 -2.02 -6.93 -17.53
N GLY A 367 -1.66 -7.87 -18.38
CA GLY A 367 -0.26 -8.25 -18.59
C GLY A 367 0.45 -7.41 -19.67
N PRO A 368 0.48 -7.89 -20.93
CA PRO A 368 1.24 -7.26 -22.01
C PRO A 368 0.86 -5.80 -22.28
N ASP A 369 1.87 -4.93 -22.36
CA ASP A 369 1.74 -3.47 -22.53
C ASP A 369 0.84 -2.76 -21.51
N LYS A 370 0.55 -3.41 -20.38
CA LYS A 370 -0.23 -2.87 -19.25
C LYS A 370 0.62 -2.89 -17.99
N SER A 371 0.85 -4.08 -17.41
CA SER A 371 1.76 -4.25 -16.26
C SER A 371 3.23 -4.20 -16.67
N TYR A 372 3.56 -4.67 -17.89
CA TYR A 372 4.92 -4.65 -18.42
C TYR A 372 4.96 -4.25 -19.90
N SER A 373 6.12 -3.77 -20.39
CA SER A 373 6.31 -3.52 -21.83
C SER A 373 6.71 -4.79 -22.57
N MET A 374 6.14 -5.01 -23.75
CA MET A 374 6.54 -6.16 -24.58
C MET A 374 7.92 -5.96 -25.21
N GLY A 375 8.64 -7.06 -25.42
CA GLY A 375 9.95 -7.07 -26.09
C GLY A 375 10.97 -7.96 -25.38
N PRO A 376 12.21 -8.02 -25.90
CA PRO A 376 13.27 -8.85 -25.32
C PRO A 376 13.74 -8.35 -23.94
N GLU A 377 13.57 -7.06 -23.67
CA GLU A 377 13.95 -6.41 -22.42
C GLU A 377 12.73 -5.68 -21.81
N PRO A 378 11.79 -6.44 -21.20
CA PRO A 378 10.54 -5.89 -20.69
C PRO A 378 10.79 -4.98 -19.47
N GLU A 379 10.10 -3.85 -19.42
CA GLU A 379 10.09 -2.93 -18.29
C GLU A 379 8.85 -3.17 -17.43
N VAL A 380 8.97 -2.93 -16.12
CA VAL A 380 7.79 -2.84 -15.25
C VAL A 380 7.07 -1.54 -15.59
N LYS A 381 5.97 -1.62 -16.33
CA LYS A 381 5.25 -0.45 -16.87
C LYS A 381 4.36 0.22 -15.83
N LYS A 382 3.74 -0.56 -14.93
CA LYS A 382 2.76 -0.07 -13.94
C LYS A 382 3.28 1.12 -13.10
N LEU A 383 4.56 1.10 -12.72
CA LEU A 383 5.18 2.12 -11.88
C LEU A 383 5.75 3.33 -12.65
N ILE A 384 5.75 3.27 -13.98
CA ILE A 384 6.25 4.31 -14.88
C ILE A 384 5.24 4.62 -16.01
N ALA A 385 3.97 4.26 -15.86
CA ALA A 385 3.01 4.28 -16.95
C ALA A 385 2.74 5.70 -17.48
N GLY A 386 2.76 6.71 -16.60
CA GLY A 386 2.65 8.12 -16.96
C GLY A 386 3.96 8.80 -17.40
N PHE A 387 5.10 8.09 -17.41
CA PHE A 387 6.40 8.68 -17.71
C PHE A 387 6.64 8.81 -19.22
N ASN A 388 6.97 10.03 -19.67
CA ASN A 388 7.30 10.29 -21.07
C ASN A 388 8.80 10.08 -21.33
N LYS A 389 9.14 8.96 -21.96
CA LYS A 389 10.53 8.61 -22.31
C LYS A 389 11.23 9.60 -23.25
N LEU A 390 10.47 10.36 -24.05
CA LEU A 390 11.04 11.39 -24.93
C LEU A 390 11.48 12.64 -24.17
N ASN A 391 11.04 12.80 -22.92
CA ASN A 391 11.46 13.89 -22.05
C ASN A 391 11.91 13.36 -20.68
N PRO A 392 13.10 12.73 -20.60
CA PRO A 392 13.51 11.96 -19.43
C PRO A 392 13.77 12.79 -18.16
N LEU A 393 13.82 14.12 -18.28
CA LEU A 393 13.95 15.04 -17.14
C LEU A 393 12.59 15.29 -16.44
N GLU A 394 11.47 14.96 -17.10
CA GLU A 394 10.12 15.03 -16.52
C GLU A 394 9.89 13.82 -15.63
N THR A 395 10.37 13.94 -14.39
CA THR A 395 10.32 12.88 -13.38
C THR A 395 9.08 12.97 -12.47
N THR A 396 8.07 13.74 -12.86
CA THR A 396 6.77 13.76 -12.17
C THR A 396 6.08 12.41 -12.31
N GLY A 397 5.39 11.97 -11.27
CA GLY A 397 4.67 10.70 -11.25
C GLY A 397 3.93 10.48 -9.95
N LYS A 398 3.50 9.25 -9.73
CA LYS A 398 2.81 8.83 -8.51
C LYS A 398 3.07 7.37 -8.21
N PHE A 399 2.89 7.00 -6.95
CA PHE A 399 2.80 5.62 -6.50
C PHE A 399 1.42 5.36 -5.91
N ILE A 400 0.67 4.39 -6.42
CA ILE A 400 -0.60 3.97 -5.79
C ILE A 400 -0.25 2.95 -4.72
N ILE A 401 -0.38 3.34 -3.45
CA ILE A 401 -0.03 2.48 -2.31
C ILE A 401 -1.23 1.65 -1.84
N GLN A 402 -2.45 2.15 -2.02
CA GLN A 402 -3.68 1.42 -1.70
C GLN A 402 -4.70 1.62 -2.82
N ARG A 403 -5.28 0.52 -3.31
CA ARG A 403 -6.38 0.52 -4.28
C ARG A 403 -7.41 -0.56 -3.99
N SER A 404 -8.60 -0.38 -4.55
CA SER A 404 -9.78 -1.22 -4.32
C SER A 404 -9.51 -2.71 -4.55
N ARG A 405 -8.76 -3.10 -5.58
CA ARG A 405 -8.54 -4.53 -5.87
C ARG A 405 -7.70 -5.23 -4.80
N GLY A 406 -6.71 -4.53 -4.25
CA GLY A 406 -5.95 -5.02 -3.10
C GLY A 406 -6.85 -5.18 -1.87
N LEU A 407 -7.71 -4.19 -1.61
CA LEU A 407 -8.69 -4.24 -0.52
C LEU A 407 -9.64 -5.45 -0.66
N HIS A 408 -10.16 -5.69 -1.87
CA HIS A 408 -11.01 -6.85 -2.13
C HIS A 408 -10.22 -8.15 -1.90
N LEU A 409 -9.06 -8.34 -2.54
CA LEU A 409 -8.28 -9.58 -2.37
C LEU A 409 -7.98 -9.91 -0.90
N ARG A 410 -7.73 -8.89 -0.08
CA ARG A 410 -7.53 -9.05 1.37
C ARG A 410 -8.79 -9.47 2.11
N PHE A 411 -9.93 -8.87 1.77
CA PHE A 411 -11.23 -9.30 2.28
C PHE A 411 -11.57 -10.74 1.88
N LEU A 412 -11.34 -11.12 0.62
CA LEU A 412 -11.56 -12.48 0.13
C LEU A 412 -10.76 -13.49 0.93
N GLU A 413 -9.50 -13.15 1.25
CA GLU A 413 -8.66 -14.01 2.07
C GLU A 413 -9.22 -14.13 3.50
N ALA A 414 -9.59 -13.02 4.14
CA ALA A 414 -10.21 -13.05 5.46
C ALA A 414 -11.50 -13.89 5.47
N ALA A 415 -12.42 -13.63 4.54
CA ALA A 415 -13.68 -14.35 4.39
C ALA A 415 -13.45 -15.86 4.16
N ASN A 416 -12.51 -16.24 3.29
CA ASN A 416 -12.17 -17.64 3.04
C ASN A 416 -11.63 -18.33 4.30
N ARG A 417 -10.75 -17.66 5.05
CA ARG A 417 -10.18 -18.21 6.29
C ARG A 417 -11.16 -18.21 7.47
N ASP A 418 -12.21 -17.40 7.39
CA ASP A 418 -13.34 -17.41 8.31
C ASP A 418 -14.50 -18.31 7.84
N GLY A 419 -14.27 -19.20 6.87
CA GLY A 419 -15.24 -20.22 6.44
C GLY A 419 -16.34 -19.75 5.48
N ARG A 420 -16.16 -18.60 4.83
CA ARG A 420 -17.06 -18.08 3.77
C ARG A 420 -16.45 -18.30 2.39
N ASP A 421 -16.16 -19.56 2.06
CA ASP A 421 -15.51 -19.95 0.80
C ASP A 421 -16.34 -19.59 -0.44
N GLN A 422 -17.67 -19.76 -0.40
CA GLN A 422 -18.55 -19.37 -1.50
C GLN A 422 -18.53 -17.86 -1.76
N LEU A 423 -18.47 -17.04 -0.70
CA LEU A 423 -18.38 -15.58 -0.82
C LEU A 423 -17.03 -15.18 -1.42
N ALA A 424 -15.94 -15.79 -0.93
CA ALA A 424 -14.60 -15.56 -1.48
C ALA A 424 -14.52 -15.98 -2.95
N TYR A 425 -15.11 -17.13 -3.31
CA TYR A 425 -15.21 -17.57 -4.70
C TYR A 425 -16.02 -16.59 -5.57
N ALA A 426 -17.14 -16.08 -5.05
CA ALA A 426 -18.01 -15.15 -5.76
C ALA A 426 -17.26 -13.87 -6.11
N LEU A 427 -16.64 -13.23 -5.12
CA LEU A 427 -15.92 -11.96 -5.32
C LEU A 427 -14.62 -12.14 -6.11
N LEU A 428 -14.00 -13.33 -6.08
CA LEU A 428 -12.83 -13.63 -6.91
C LEU A 428 -13.21 -13.71 -8.38
N ASN A 429 -14.27 -14.46 -8.69
CA ASN A 429 -14.63 -14.86 -10.04
C ASN A 429 -15.60 -13.88 -10.71
N ASN A 430 -16.88 -14.28 -10.87
CA ASN A 430 -17.88 -13.59 -11.70
C ASN A 430 -18.86 -12.72 -10.89
N GLY A 431 -18.56 -12.51 -9.61
CA GLY A 431 -19.34 -11.66 -8.73
C GLY A 431 -20.49 -12.36 -8.02
N LEU A 432 -21.04 -11.63 -7.06
CA LEU A 432 -22.04 -12.09 -6.11
C LEU A 432 -23.32 -12.58 -6.78
N LYS A 433 -23.86 -11.82 -7.74
CA LYS A 433 -25.11 -12.19 -8.41
C LYS A 433 -24.98 -13.55 -9.08
N ALA A 434 -23.91 -13.77 -9.84
CA ALA A 434 -23.68 -15.03 -10.53
C ALA A 434 -23.55 -16.22 -9.56
N ALA A 435 -22.89 -16.02 -8.41
CA ALA A 435 -22.67 -17.08 -7.43
C ALA A 435 -23.92 -17.43 -6.60
N TYR A 436 -24.85 -16.49 -6.39
CA TYR A 436 -25.98 -16.65 -5.48
C TYR A 436 -27.36 -16.67 -6.16
N THR A 437 -27.45 -16.64 -7.51
CA THR A 437 -28.74 -16.69 -8.22
C THR A 437 -29.41 -18.07 -8.16
N GLY A 438 -28.63 -19.15 -8.08
CA GLY A 438 -29.13 -20.52 -8.23
C GLY A 438 -29.42 -20.92 -9.69
N PRO A 439 -29.95 -22.13 -9.93
CA PRO A 439 -30.18 -22.64 -11.28
C PRO A 439 -31.26 -21.89 -12.06
N PRO A 440 -31.16 -21.87 -13.40
CA PRO A 440 -32.27 -21.53 -14.28
C PRO A 440 -33.46 -22.52 -14.13
N PRO A 441 -34.70 -22.07 -14.36
CA PRO A 441 -35.09 -20.69 -14.64
C PRO A 441 -35.00 -19.81 -13.38
N VAL A 442 -34.41 -18.63 -13.51
CA VAL A 442 -34.28 -17.69 -12.40
C VAL A 442 -35.66 -17.14 -12.04
N PRO A 443 -36.11 -17.26 -10.78
CA PRO A 443 -37.39 -16.70 -10.34
C PRO A 443 -37.46 -15.18 -10.52
N ALA A 444 -38.64 -14.66 -10.87
CA ALA A 444 -38.89 -13.21 -10.94
C ALA A 444 -38.76 -12.51 -9.57
N ASN A 445 -39.07 -13.24 -8.50
CA ASN A 445 -38.88 -12.83 -7.12
C ASN A 445 -37.49 -13.26 -6.63
N VAL A 446 -36.62 -12.27 -6.45
CA VAL A 446 -35.22 -12.48 -6.04
C VAL A 446 -34.99 -12.28 -4.54
N VAL A 447 -36.04 -12.23 -3.71
CA VAL A 447 -35.92 -11.93 -2.27
C VAL A 447 -34.98 -12.90 -1.54
N ASN A 448 -34.95 -14.17 -1.97
CA ASN A 448 -34.18 -15.25 -1.33
C ASN A 448 -32.96 -15.72 -2.15
N ILE A 449 -32.56 -14.97 -3.18
CA ILE A 449 -31.41 -15.29 -4.04
C ILE A 449 -30.59 -14.02 -4.34
N MET A 450 -29.44 -14.18 -4.99
CA MET A 450 -28.51 -13.08 -5.34
C MET A 450 -27.89 -12.36 -4.14
N GLN A 451 -27.83 -13.01 -2.97
CA GLN A 451 -27.29 -12.43 -1.73
C GLN A 451 -26.51 -13.50 -0.98
N SER A 452 -25.53 -13.10 -0.18
CA SER A 452 -24.70 -14.06 0.56
C SER A 452 -25.37 -14.68 1.80
N PHE A 453 -26.41 -14.04 2.36
CA PHE A 453 -27.14 -14.51 3.55
C PHE A 453 -26.24 -14.93 4.73
N ASP A 454 -25.36 -14.04 5.19
CA ASP A 454 -24.58 -14.26 6.41
C ASP A 454 -25.20 -13.56 7.63
N ALA A 455 -25.11 -14.20 8.80
CA ALA A 455 -25.57 -13.64 10.07
C ALA A 455 -24.64 -12.52 10.57
N ASN A 456 -23.35 -12.56 10.19
CA ASN A 456 -22.44 -11.46 10.42
C ASN A 456 -22.61 -10.43 9.27
N PRO A 457 -23.01 -9.17 9.57
CA PRO A 457 -23.23 -8.15 8.55
C PRO A 457 -21.98 -7.84 7.72
N ASP A 458 -20.77 -8.08 8.24
CA ASP A 458 -19.53 -7.86 7.50
C ASP A 458 -19.33 -8.84 6.34
N TYR A 459 -20.08 -9.95 6.31
CA TYR A 459 -20.11 -10.91 5.21
C TYR A 459 -21.45 -10.89 4.44
N TYR A 460 -22.35 -9.98 4.77
CA TYR A 460 -23.62 -9.81 4.08
C TYR A 460 -23.48 -8.86 2.88
N PHE A 461 -23.72 -9.39 1.69
CA PHE A 461 -23.68 -8.65 0.44
C PHE A 461 -24.99 -8.83 -0.33
N ASP A 462 -25.71 -7.73 -0.53
CA ASP A 462 -26.98 -7.72 -1.26
C ASP A 462 -26.76 -7.38 -2.75
N ALA A 463 -26.73 -8.41 -3.60
CA ALA A 463 -26.58 -8.27 -5.03
C ALA A 463 -27.89 -8.49 -5.82
N ARG A 464 -29.05 -8.38 -5.16
CA ARG A 464 -30.36 -8.52 -5.81
C ARG A 464 -30.54 -7.53 -6.94
N ALA A 465 -31.09 -8.00 -8.06
CA ALA A 465 -31.63 -7.15 -9.10
C ALA A 465 -32.88 -7.83 -9.67
N GLY A 466 -34.05 -7.44 -9.16
CA GLY A 466 -35.33 -8.05 -9.49
C GLY A 466 -36.39 -7.04 -9.87
N GLN A 467 -37.46 -7.52 -10.51
CA GLN A 467 -38.58 -6.69 -10.98
C GLN A 467 -39.89 -7.00 -10.23
N PHE A 468 -39.95 -8.05 -9.42
CA PHE A 468 -41.17 -8.49 -8.73
C PHE A 468 -40.88 -8.93 -7.27
N PRO A 469 -40.80 -7.98 -6.31
CA PRO A 469 -40.91 -6.53 -6.47
C PRO A 469 -39.65 -5.90 -7.09
N PRO A 470 -39.74 -4.67 -7.67
CA PRO A 470 -38.57 -3.94 -8.13
C PRO A 470 -37.60 -3.68 -6.99
N TYR A 471 -36.38 -4.21 -7.10
CA TYR A 471 -35.34 -4.03 -6.10
C TYR A 471 -33.95 -4.13 -6.73
N VAL A 472 -33.07 -3.20 -6.38
CA VAL A 472 -31.66 -3.19 -6.79
C VAL A 472 -30.79 -3.02 -5.56
N GLY A 473 -30.12 -4.10 -5.18
CA GLY A 473 -29.19 -4.15 -4.08
C GLY A 473 -27.91 -3.37 -4.40
N ILE A 474 -27.25 -2.92 -3.34
CA ILE A 474 -26.02 -2.11 -3.37
C ILE A 474 -24.91 -2.81 -4.16
N TRP A 475 -24.83 -4.13 -4.04
CA TRP A 475 -23.80 -4.96 -4.65
C TRP A 475 -24.25 -5.62 -5.95
N SER A 476 -25.39 -5.20 -6.50
CA SER A 476 -25.98 -5.81 -7.71
C SER A 476 -25.14 -5.65 -8.97
N GLY A 477 -24.24 -4.66 -8.98
CA GLY A 477 -23.28 -4.41 -10.06
C GLY A 477 -21.97 -5.19 -9.92
N ASN A 478 -21.76 -5.95 -8.85
CA ASN A 478 -20.50 -6.67 -8.64
C ASN A 478 -20.30 -7.81 -9.64
N ILE A 479 -19.14 -7.82 -10.29
CA ILE A 479 -18.76 -8.81 -11.31
C ILE A 479 -17.50 -9.61 -10.94
N GLY A 480 -16.99 -9.42 -9.73
CA GLY A 480 -15.76 -10.04 -9.25
C GLY A 480 -14.48 -9.54 -9.93
N ILE A 481 -13.33 -9.79 -9.30
CA ILE A 481 -12.03 -9.28 -9.78
C ILE A 481 -11.68 -9.89 -11.14
N ARG A 482 -11.81 -11.21 -11.25
CA ARG A 482 -11.44 -11.96 -12.45
C ARG A 482 -12.44 -11.75 -13.59
N GLY A 483 -13.72 -11.62 -13.27
CA GLY A 483 -14.77 -11.25 -14.22
C GLY A 483 -14.56 -9.84 -14.79
N ASN A 484 -14.07 -8.89 -13.98
CA ASN A 484 -13.72 -7.54 -14.45
C ASN A 484 -12.50 -7.53 -15.41
N ALA A 485 -11.58 -8.47 -15.26
CA ALA A 485 -10.50 -8.74 -16.24
C ALA A 485 -10.95 -9.62 -17.42
N SER A 486 -12.25 -9.92 -17.55
CA SER A 486 -12.83 -10.80 -18.57
C SER A 486 -12.14 -12.17 -18.66
N LEU A 487 -11.71 -12.73 -17.53
CA LEU A 487 -11.08 -14.06 -17.48
C LEU A 487 -12.08 -15.16 -17.10
N VAL A 488 -11.82 -16.38 -17.58
CA VAL A 488 -12.60 -17.57 -17.20
C VAL A 488 -12.47 -17.82 -15.70
N PRO A 489 -13.55 -18.14 -14.97
CA PRO A 489 -13.49 -18.47 -13.55
C PRO A 489 -12.48 -19.56 -13.21
N VAL A 490 -11.71 -19.35 -12.15
CA VAL A 490 -10.89 -20.40 -11.54
C VAL A 490 -11.75 -21.26 -10.62
N LYS A 491 -11.50 -22.57 -10.64
CA LYS A 491 -12.28 -23.57 -9.92
C LYS A 491 -11.37 -24.44 -9.07
N VAL A 492 -11.87 -24.84 -7.91
CA VAL A 492 -11.31 -25.91 -7.10
C VAL A 492 -11.76 -27.28 -7.62
N ASP A 493 -11.04 -28.34 -7.24
CA ASP A 493 -11.45 -29.71 -7.57
C ASP A 493 -12.71 -30.10 -6.78
N SER A 494 -13.86 -30.13 -7.46
CA SER A 494 -15.13 -30.43 -6.84
C SER A 494 -15.18 -31.84 -6.22
N VAL A 495 -14.54 -32.84 -6.85
CA VAL A 495 -14.54 -34.23 -6.37
C VAL A 495 -13.72 -34.35 -5.09
N LYS A 496 -12.67 -33.55 -4.95
CA LYS A 496 -11.81 -33.54 -3.76
C LYS A 496 -12.49 -32.91 -2.55
N TYR A 497 -13.18 -31.79 -2.73
CA TYR A 497 -13.63 -30.96 -1.60
C TYR A 497 -15.12 -31.06 -1.26
N PHE A 498 -15.95 -31.53 -2.19
CA PHE A 498 -17.40 -31.62 -2.01
C PHE A 498 -17.89 -33.07 -1.99
N ASP A 499 -19.00 -33.31 -1.30
CA ASP A 499 -19.70 -34.59 -1.35
C ASP A 499 -20.52 -34.71 -2.64
N MET A 500 -19.92 -35.40 -3.60
CA MET A 500 -20.53 -35.65 -4.91
C MET A 500 -21.64 -36.70 -4.86
N SER A 501 -21.80 -37.44 -3.75
CA SER A 501 -22.88 -38.43 -3.60
C SER A 501 -24.25 -37.79 -3.36
N VAL A 502 -24.27 -36.55 -2.86
CA VAL A 502 -25.50 -35.79 -2.68
C VAL A 502 -26.03 -35.37 -4.07
N PRO A 503 -27.28 -35.72 -4.44
CA PRO A 503 -27.83 -35.45 -5.77
C PRO A 503 -28.16 -33.96 -6.01
N ALA A 504 -27.78 -33.07 -5.09
CA ALA A 504 -27.91 -31.63 -5.26
C ALA A 504 -26.96 -31.15 -6.36
N LEU A 505 -27.52 -30.45 -7.36
CA LEU A 505 -26.73 -29.84 -8.45
C LEU A 505 -25.97 -28.59 -7.98
N TRP A 506 -26.42 -27.99 -6.88
CA TRP A 506 -25.91 -26.75 -6.27
C TRP A 506 -25.82 -26.96 -4.76
N ASP A 507 -25.01 -26.17 -4.08
CA ASP A 507 -24.88 -26.21 -2.60
C ASP A 507 -24.53 -27.59 -2.05
N LYS A 508 -23.65 -28.31 -2.76
CA LYS A 508 -23.14 -29.61 -2.30
C LYS A 508 -22.41 -29.43 -0.96
N PRO A 509 -22.60 -30.33 0.01
CA PRO A 509 -21.87 -30.25 1.28
C PRO A 509 -20.35 -30.32 1.07
N VAL A 510 -19.61 -29.51 1.81
CA VAL A 510 -18.15 -29.56 1.86
C VAL A 510 -17.72 -30.71 2.76
N LYS A 511 -16.89 -31.62 2.25
CA LYS A 511 -16.34 -32.76 3.01
C LYS A 511 -14.93 -32.53 3.56
N ASP A 512 -14.19 -31.57 2.98
CA ASP A 512 -12.86 -31.15 3.44
C ASP A 512 -12.76 -29.62 3.43
N ALA A 513 -13.29 -28.98 4.47
CA ALA A 513 -13.33 -27.53 4.59
C ALA A 513 -11.93 -26.91 4.70
N LYS A 514 -11.00 -27.57 5.42
CA LYS A 514 -9.63 -27.07 5.58
C LYS A 514 -8.86 -27.12 4.26
N GLY A 515 -8.95 -28.24 3.55
CA GLY A 515 -8.32 -28.36 2.23
C GLY A 515 -8.94 -27.44 1.18
N LEU A 516 -10.26 -27.21 1.25
CA LEU A 516 -10.95 -26.24 0.40
C LEU A 516 -10.45 -24.81 0.66
N ALA A 517 -10.35 -24.41 1.93
CA ALA A 517 -9.83 -23.09 2.31
C ALA A 517 -8.40 -22.87 1.81
N ILE A 518 -7.53 -23.87 1.89
CA ILE A 518 -6.16 -23.79 1.36
C ILE A 518 -6.16 -23.69 -0.18
N ALA A 519 -6.98 -24.50 -0.85
CA ALA A 519 -7.08 -24.45 -2.31
C ALA A 519 -7.60 -23.10 -2.82
N GLN A 520 -8.61 -22.54 -2.14
CA GLN A 520 -9.16 -21.23 -2.46
C GLN A 520 -8.15 -20.11 -2.15
N GLU A 521 -7.38 -20.22 -1.06
CA GLU A 521 -6.27 -19.31 -0.75
C GLU A 521 -5.20 -19.31 -1.85
N ASP A 522 -4.84 -20.49 -2.39
CA ASP A 522 -3.92 -20.57 -3.53
C ASP A 522 -4.47 -19.86 -4.78
N LEU A 523 -5.78 -19.94 -5.03
CA LEU A 523 -6.43 -19.23 -6.13
C LEU A 523 -6.42 -17.72 -5.90
N ILE A 524 -6.70 -17.26 -4.69
CA ILE A 524 -6.63 -15.84 -4.31
C ILE A 524 -5.20 -15.31 -4.48
N LEU A 525 -4.18 -16.05 -4.06
CA LEU A 525 -2.77 -15.66 -4.22
C LEU A 525 -2.31 -15.62 -5.67
N LYS A 526 -2.84 -16.50 -6.53
CA LYS A 526 -2.59 -16.47 -7.97
C LYS A 526 -3.25 -15.27 -8.62
N GLU A 527 -4.49 -14.94 -8.25
CA GLU A 527 -5.17 -13.75 -8.78
C GLU A 527 -4.49 -12.47 -8.30
N ASN A 528 -4.06 -12.42 -7.03
CA ASN A 528 -3.27 -11.32 -6.49
C ASN A 528 -1.95 -11.15 -7.27
N ALA A 529 -1.29 -12.23 -7.66
CA ALA A 529 -0.09 -12.16 -8.51
C ALA A 529 -0.34 -11.59 -9.91
N LEU A 530 -1.55 -11.71 -10.46
CA LEU A 530 -1.93 -11.12 -11.75
C LEU A 530 -2.34 -9.66 -11.60
N GLU A 531 -3.13 -9.38 -10.56
CA GLU A 531 -3.77 -8.10 -10.33
C GLU A 531 -2.79 -7.09 -9.73
N MET A 532 -2.11 -7.46 -8.64
CA MET A 532 -1.27 -6.58 -7.82
C MET A 532 0.22 -6.66 -8.15
N ALA A 533 0.61 -7.29 -9.26
CA ALA A 533 2.01 -7.40 -9.65
C ALA A 533 2.70 -6.03 -9.64
N PHE A 534 3.87 -5.97 -9.00
CA PHE A 534 4.74 -4.80 -8.90
C PHE A 534 4.23 -3.65 -8.02
N GLU A 535 3.21 -3.87 -7.20
CA GLU A 535 2.61 -2.82 -6.34
C GLU A 535 3.17 -2.79 -4.91
N GLY A 536 4.20 -3.57 -4.60
CA GLY A 536 4.87 -3.58 -3.29
C GLY A 536 4.18 -4.47 -2.27
N VAL A 537 3.43 -5.48 -2.70
CA VAL A 537 2.64 -6.33 -1.78
C VAL A 537 3.00 -7.80 -1.87
N ARG A 538 3.74 -8.23 -2.90
CA ARG A 538 3.90 -9.66 -3.18
C ARG A 538 4.64 -10.40 -2.06
N TRP A 539 5.76 -9.90 -1.59
CA TRP A 539 6.53 -10.52 -0.50
C TRP A 539 5.74 -10.57 0.81
N THR A 540 5.07 -9.46 1.14
CA THR A 540 4.15 -9.35 2.29
C THR A 540 3.13 -10.50 2.26
N ASP A 541 2.57 -10.83 1.10
CA ASP A 541 1.61 -11.92 0.95
C ASP A 541 2.21 -13.30 1.10
N LEU A 542 3.35 -13.53 0.46
CA LEU A 542 4.05 -14.80 0.56
C LEU A 542 4.44 -15.08 2.02
N VAL A 543 5.02 -14.11 2.72
CA VAL A 543 5.43 -14.28 4.13
C VAL A 543 4.22 -14.53 5.03
N ARG A 544 3.13 -13.77 4.87
CA ARG A 544 1.93 -13.93 5.71
C ARG A 544 1.29 -15.31 5.55
N VAL A 545 1.19 -15.78 4.31
CA VAL A 545 0.66 -17.11 4.00
C VAL A 545 1.64 -18.19 4.47
N GLY A 546 2.93 -18.01 4.21
CA GLY A 546 3.99 -18.93 4.61
C GLY A 546 4.01 -19.14 6.12
N LEU A 547 3.99 -18.06 6.91
CA LEU A 547 3.98 -18.14 8.38
C LEU A 547 2.73 -18.84 8.89
N ARG A 548 1.56 -18.53 8.31
CA ARG A 548 0.31 -19.18 8.68
C ARG A 548 0.33 -20.68 8.38
N ARG A 549 0.79 -21.06 7.18
CA ARG A 549 0.93 -22.47 6.79
C ARG A 549 1.89 -23.20 7.72
N GLU A 550 3.03 -22.60 8.02
CA GLU A 550 4.02 -23.17 8.94
C GLU A 550 3.45 -23.37 10.34
N LYS A 551 2.68 -22.39 10.84
CA LYS A 551 2.00 -22.47 12.15
C LYS A 551 0.94 -23.58 12.18
N GLU A 552 0.23 -23.81 11.08
CA GLU A 552 -0.83 -24.81 11.00
C GLU A 552 -0.34 -26.23 10.72
N ILE A 553 0.69 -26.35 9.89
CA ILE A 553 1.32 -27.61 9.49
C ILE A 553 2.83 -27.32 9.34
N PRO A 554 3.66 -27.73 10.31
CA PRO A 554 5.11 -27.55 10.23
C PRO A 554 5.70 -28.11 8.94
N GLY A 555 6.62 -27.37 8.33
CA GLY A 555 7.25 -27.65 7.05
C GLY A 555 6.45 -27.20 5.82
N SER A 556 5.14 -26.96 5.95
CA SER A 556 4.31 -26.59 4.79
C SER A 556 4.55 -25.14 4.33
N GLY A 557 4.85 -24.23 5.26
CA GLY A 557 5.21 -22.86 4.93
C GLY A 557 6.59 -22.78 4.30
N LEU A 558 7.55 -23.54 4.84
CA LEU A 558 8.89 -23.69 4.27
C LEU A 558 8.86 -24.18 2.81
N ALA A 559 8.13 -25.27 2.55
CA ALA A 559 7.98 -25.81 1.20
C ALA A 559 7.30 -24.81 0.25
N PHE A 560 6.27 -24.11 0.73
CA PHE A 560 5.57 -23.07 -0.04
C PHE A 560 6.49 -21.91 -0.42
N MET A 561 7.26 -21.37 0.54
CA MET A 561 8.15 -20.22 0.30
C MET A 561 9.26 -20.57 -0.68
N GLN A 562 9.94 -21.71 -0.48
CA GLN A 562 10.99 -22.17 -1.38
C GLN A 562 10.46 -22.38 -2.80
N ALA A 563 9.36 -23.12 -2.96
CA ALA A 563 8.81 -23.44 -4.27
C ALA A 563 8.33 -22.19 -5.02
N THR A 564 7.70 -21.25 -4.29
CA THR A 564 7.16 -20.03 -4.91
C THR A 564 8.27 -19.12 -5.41
N VAL A 565 9.28 -18.81 -4.58
CA VAL A 565 10.38 -17.92 -4.97
C VAL A 565 11.30 -18.59 -6.01
N ALA A 566 11.57 -19.89 -5.89
CA ALA A 566 12.38 -20.62 -6.88
C ALA A 566 11.76 -20.60 -8.29
N ALA A 567 10.43 -20.49 -8.40
CA ALA A 567 9.72 -20.53 -9.67
C ALA A 567 10.19 -19.43 -10.66
N LYS A 568 10.63 -18.26 -10.18
CA LYS A 568 11.12 -17.19 -11.06
C LYS A 568 12.44 -17.55 -11.75
N PHE A 569 13.34 -18.24 -11.04
CA PHE A 569 14.62 -18.69 -11.57
C PHE A 569 14.44 -19.87 -12.53
N ILE A 570 13.58 -20.83 -12.15
CA ILE A 570 13.24 -21.99 -12.97
C ILE A 570 12.59 -21.53 -14.29
N ALA A 571 11.63 -20.61 -14.23
CA ALA A 571 10.98 -20.05 -15.42
C ALA A 571 11.96 -19.28 -16.32
N ALA A 572 13.04 -18.73 -15.75
CA ALA A 572 14.11 -18.08 -16.51
C ALA A 572 15.21 -19.04 -17.01
N GLY A 573 15.07 -20.36 -16.79
CA GLY A 573 16.09 -21.35 -17.16
C GLY A 573 17.39 -21.25 -16.35
N LYS A 574 17.34 -20.61 -15.17
CA LYS A 574 18.49 -20.42 -14.27
C LYS A 574 18.48 -21.47 -13.14
N SER A 575 19.65 -21.78 -12.60
CA SER A 575 19.75 -22.53 -11.34
C SER A 575 19.14 -21.74 -10.19
N VAL A 576 18.48 -22.43 -9.26
CA VAL A 576 17.95 -21.81 -8.04
C VAL A 576 19.11 -21.37 -7.13
N PRO A 577 19.19 -20.09 -6.72
CA PRO A 577 20.25 -19.61 -5.85
C PRO A 577 20.25 -20.32 -4.48
N PRO A 578 21.41 -20.49 -3.82
CA PRO A 578 21.48 -21.11 -2.50
C PRO A 578 20.63 -20.41 -1.43
N GLY A 579 20.57 -19.08 -1.41
CA GLY A 579 19.74 -18.33 -0.47
C GLY A 579 18.25 -18.63 -0.65
N VAL A 580 17.78 -18.72 -1.90
CA VAL A 580 16.40 -19.11 -2.22
C VAL A 580 16.12 -20.55 -1.78
N ALA A 581 17.07 -21.47 -1.95
CA ALA A 581 16.92 -22.85 -1.47
C ALA A 581 16.82 -22.90 0.08
N GLN A 582 17.52 -22.02 0.79
CA GLN A 582 17.49 -21.93 2.24
C GLN A 582 16.15 -21.44 2.80
N LEU A 583 15.29 -20.79 1.99
CA LEU A 583 13.92 -20.45 2.40
C LEU A 583 13.10 -21.68 2.85
N GLY A 584 13.43 -22.87 2.32
CA GLY A 584 12.80 -24.13 2.70
C GLY A 584 13.38 -24.79 3.96
N SER A 585 14.39 -24.17 4.59
CA SER A 585 15.10 -24.76 5.74
C SER A 585 14.73 -24.14 7.08
N SER A 586 14.39 -22.85 7.11
CA SER A 586 14.01 -22.13 8.34
C SER A 586 13.25 -20.85 8.03
N VAL A 587 12.27 -20.51 8.88
CA VAL A 587 11.55 -19.23 8.85
C VAL A 587 12.49 -18.05 9.04
N ALA A 588 13.60 -18.23 9.76
CA ALA A 588 14.59 -17.17 9.96
C ALA A 588 15.19 -16.66 8.64
N ASN A 589 15.22 -17.51 7.60
CA ASN A 589 15.75 -17.14 6.28
C ASN A 589 14.77 -16.27 5.47
N TRP A 590 13.56 -16.02 5.97
CA TRP A 590 12.58 -15.14 5.31
C TRP A 590 12.76 -13.67 5.71
N TYR A 591 13.69 -13.38 6.62
CA TYR A 591 13.93 -12.05 7.14
C TYR A 591 15.30 -11.54 6.71
N LEU A 592 15.36 -10.25 6.40
CA LEU A 592 16.58 -9.54 6.09
C LEU A 592 17.47 -9.44 7.34
N PRO A 593 18.80 -9.38 7.16
CA PRO A 593 19.71 -9.16 8.27
C PRO A 593 19.44 -7.79 8.92
N PHE A 594 19.27 -7.79 10.24
CA PHE A 594 19.05 -6.55 10.99
C PHE A 594 20.35 -6.01 11.56
N LYS A 595 20.75 -4.81 11.15
CA LYS A 595 21.86 -4.07 11.78
C LYS A 595 21.29 -2.99 12.69
N ARG A 596 21.52 -3.16 13.99
CA ARG A 596 21.09 -2.24 15.04
C ARG A 596 21.79 -0.88 14.96
#